data_AF-X1NV40-F1
#
_entry.id   AF-X1NV40-F1
#
_cell.length_a   1.000
_cell.length_b   1.000
_cell.length_c   1.000
_cell.angle_alpha   90.00
_cell.angle_beta   90.00
_cell.angle_gamma   90.00
#
_symmetry.space_group_name_H-M   'P 1'
#
loop_
_entity.id
_entity.type
_entity.pdbx_description
1 polymer ?
#
loop_
_entity_poly.entity_id
_entity_poly.type
_entity_poly.pdbx_seq_one_letter_code
_entity_poly.pdbx_strand_id
1 'polypeptide(L)'
;RFWPDCHSNSKTSILQKIKEAEREEILKEYKSKEGEIVSGIVQRIEQESIFFDIGKTSGILPKSEQIPGEFYRPGQRLKLYIIKVEESAKGPVIFLSRAYPKLISKLFELEAPEVSSKQVLIKSIAREPGSRTKLAVTTDEEGVDPIGSMVGQRGTRILAVINELGGEKIDIIEWSDKSEEYIINSLSPAKVAEVKIMPKNKAVALVPEDQLSLAIGKNGQNVRLAAKLTGWKIDVRSLEQTQEEEQAPAVAPTKEKEKKKTKKTVSIKDSVKKKEKKVKKKVKDKSDNKIDKT
;
A
#
# COMPACT_ATOMS: atom_id res chain seq x y z
N ARG A 1 6.16 -45.29 -54.72
CA ARG A 1 6.62 -44.25 -53.77
C ARG A 1 5.56 -43.15 -53.75
N PHE A 2 4.59 -43.24 -52.85
CA PHE A 2 3.61 -42.17 -52.64
C PHE A 2 3.57 -41.95 -51.14
N TRP A 3 4.09 -40.81 -50.69
CA TRP A 3 4.16 -40.41 -49.28
C TRP A 3 2.75 -40.03 -48.80
N PRO A 4 2.09 -40.81 -47.91
CA PRO A 4 0.75 -40.47 -47.43
C PRO A 4 0.77 -39.45 -46.26
N ASP A 5 1.93 -39.19 -45.66
CA ASP A 5 2.02 -38.48 -44.37
C ASP A 5 2.31 -36.97 -44.44
N CYS A 6 2.46 -36.38 -45.63
CA CYS A 6 2.76 -34.93 -45.74
C CYS A 6 1.54 -34.02 -45.50
N HIS A 7 0.32 -34.53 -45.64
CA HIS A 7 -0.88 -33.67 -45.63
C HIS A 7 -1.35 -33.28 -44.22
N SER A 8 -1.00 -34.07 -43.20
CA SER A 8 -1.25 -33.79 -41.78
C SER A 8 -0.15 -32.88 -41.20
N ASN A 9 1.11 -33.11 -41.56
CA ASN A 9 2.26 -32.33 -41.08
C ASN A 9 2.30 -30.88 -41.60
N SER A 10 1.81 -30.62 -42.83
CA SER A 10 1.70 -29.25 -43.35
C SER A 10 0.63 -28.44 -42.61
N LYS A 11 -0.54 -29.05 -42.34
CA LYS A 11 -1.64 -28.43 -41.58
C LYS A 11 -1.21 -28.07 -40.14
N THR A 12 -0.46 -28.94 -39.48
CA THR A 12 0.04 -28.66 -38.12
C THR A 12 1.11 -27.57 -38.13
N SER A 13 2.00 -27.53 -39.12
CA SER A 13 3.03 -26.48 -39.24
C SER A 13 2.45 -25.08 -39.52
N ILE A 14 1.37 -24.99 -40.31
CA ILE A 14 0.69 -23.72 -40.60
C ILE A 14 0.01 -23.18 -39.34
N LEU A 15 -0.69 -24.04 -38.58
CA LEU A 15 -1.32 -23.65 -37.31
C LEU A 15 -0.29 -23.22 -36.26
N GLN A 16 0.90 -23.82 -36.25
CA GLN A 16 1.99 -23.39 -35.37
C GLN A 16 2.49 -21.99 -35.75
N LYS A 17 2.76 -21.74 -37.04
CA LYS A 17 3.20 -20.42 -37.53
C LYS A 17 2.18 -19.32 -37.25
N ILE A 18 0.88 -19.62 -37.38
CA ILE A 18 -0.19 -18.66 -37.05
C ILE A 18 -0.14 -18.32 -35.54
N LYS A 19 -0.04 -19.33 -34.67
CA LYS A 19 0.05 -19.12 -33.22
C LYS A 19 1.33 -18.38 -32.81
N GLU A 20 2.44 -18.61 -33.50
CA GLU A 20 3.70 -17.88 -33.27
C GLU A 20 3.55 -16.40 -33.64
N ALA A 21 2.96 -16.11 -34.80
CA ALA A 21 2.66 -14.74 -35.22
C ALA A 21 1.70 -14.03 -34.24
N GLU A 22 0.64 -14.70 -33.79
CA GLU A 22 -0.30 -14.17 -32.79
C GLU A 22 0.41 -13.85 -31.47
N ARG A 23 1.29 -14.75 -30.99
CA ARG A 23 2.06 -14.54 -29.75
C ARG A 23 2.99 -13.34 -29.86
N GLU A 24 3.68 -13.19 -30.98
CA GLU A 24 4.55 -12.03 -31.22
C GLU A 24 3.76 -10.72 -31.26
N GLU A 25 2.57 -10.71 -31.88
CA GLU A 25 1.71 -9.53 -31.91
C GLU A 25 1.27 -9.14 -30.50
N ILE A 26 0.78 -10.11 -29.72
CA ILE A 26 0.36 -9.90 -28.32
C ILE A 26 1.53 -9.38 -27.50
N LEU A 27 2.73 -9.97 -27.62
CA LEU A 27 3.91 -9.52 -26.91
C LEU A 27 4.25 -8.07 -27.25
N LYS A 28 4.31 -7.72 -28.54
CA LYS A 28 4.61 -6.35 -29.00
C LYS A 28 3.59 -5.34 -28.48
N GLU A 29 2.30 -5.68 -28.54
CA GLU A 29 1.23 -4.82 -28.05
C GLU A 29 1.32 -4.58 -26.54
N TYR A 30 1.37 -5.64 -25.72
CA TYR A 30 1.35 -5.46 -24.27
C TYR A 30 2.66 -4.91 -23.73
N LYS A 31 3.80 -5.16 -24.41
CA LYS A 31 5.07 -4.54 -24.05
C LYS A 31 5.05 -3.02 -24.23
N SER A 32 4.32 -2.51 -25.23
CA SER A 32 4.08 -1.06 -25.38
C SER A 32 3.14 -0.48 -24.32
N LYS A 33 2.33 -1.34 -23.67
CA LYS A 33 1.37 -0.98 -22.62
C LYS A 33 1.91 -1.27 -21.21
N GLU A 34 3.20 -1.59 -21.07
CA GLU A 34 3.82 -1.70 -19.76
C GLU A 34 3.69 -0.39 -19.00
N GLY A 35 3.19 -0.47 -17.77
CA GLY A 35 2.90 0.71 -16.96
C GLY A 35 1.54 1.37 -17.20
N GLU A 36 0.70 0.79 -18.05
CA GLU A 36 -0.68 1.23 -18.26
C GLU A 36 -1.70 0.40 -17.47
N ILE A 37 -2.93 0.92 -17.41
CA ILE A 37 -4.08 0.17 -16.88
C ILE A 37 -4.71 -0.67 -18.00
N VAL A 38 -5.10 -1.89 -17.65
CA VAL A 38 -5.95 -2.75 -18.46
C VAL A 38 -7.19 -3.15 -17.67
N SER A 39 -8.32 -3.27 -18.36
CA SER A 39 -9.51 -3.86 -17.78
C SER A 39 -9.47 -5.37 -17.99
N GLY A 40 -9.64 -6.14 -16.92
CA GLY A 40 -9.67 -7.59 -16.98
C GLY A 40 -10.86 -8.19 -16.25
N ILE A 41 -11.25 -9.40 -16.65
CA ILE A 41 -12.30 -10.20 -16.01
C ILE A 41 -11.64 -11.39 -15.32
N VAL A 42 -11.95 -11.63 -14.05
CA VAL A 42 -11.43 -12.80 -13.33
C VAL A 42 -11.92 -14.08 -14.02
N GLN A 43 -11.01 -14.88 -14.57
CA GLN A 43 -11.33 -16.17 -15.18
C GLN A 43 -11.29 -17.29 -14.13
N ARG A 44 -10.15 -17.40 -13.44
CA ARG A 44 -9.90 -18.46 -12.46
C ARG A 44 -9.02 -17.96 -11.32
N ILE A 45 -9.24 -18.54 -10.16
CA ILE A 45 -8.55 -18.22 -8.92
C ILE A 45 -7.80 -19.49 -8.48
N GLU A 46 -6.48 -19.42 -8.42
CA GLU A 46 -5.63 -20.46 -7.86
C GLU A 46 -5.10 -20.03 -6.49
N GLN A 47 -4.38 -20.91 -5.77
CA GLN A 47 -3.92 -20.61 -4.41
C GLN A 47 -2.93 -19.44 -4.31
N GLU A 48 -2.08 -19.26 -5.31
CA GLU A 48 -0.98 -18.27 -5.30
C GLU A 48 -1.14 -17.18 -6.37
N SER A 49 -2.08 -17.31 -7.30
CA SER A 49 -2.25 -16.36 -8.40
C SER A 49 -3.68 -16.37 -8.93
N ILE A 50 -4.10 -15.22 -9.46
CA ILE A 50 -5.41 -15.03 -10.08
C ILE A 50 -5.19 -14.74 -11.55
N PHE A 51 -5.95 -15.40 -12.41
CA PHE A 51 -5.87 -15.22 -13.85
C PHE A 51 -7.01 -14.35 -14.33
N PHE A 52 -6.67 -13.32 -15.10
CA PHE A 52 -7.60 -12.39 -15.69
C PHE A 52 -7.64 -12.55 -17.19
N ASP A 53 -8.85 -12.55 -17.76
CA ASP A 53 -9.05 -12.29 -19.18
C ASP A 53 -8.85 -10.81 -19.43
N ILE A 54 -7.89 -10.45 -20.29
CA ILE A 54 -7.66 -9.06 -20.71
C ILE A 54 -7.99 -8.86 -22.20
N GLY A 55 -8.79 -9.76 -22.77
CA GLY A 55 -9.31 -9.70 -24.14
C GLY A 55 -8.54 -10.60 -25.10
N LYS A 56 -7.27 -10.27 -25.38
CA LYS A 56 -6.44 -11.02 -26.35
C LYS A 56 -5.70 -12.21 -25.72
N THR A 57 -5.46 -12.17 -24.42
CA THR A 57 -4.68 -13.17 -23.68
C THR A 57 -5.06 -13.14 -22.19
N SER A 58 -4.45 -14.02 -21.40
CA SER A 58 -4.60 -14.05 -19.95
C SER A 58 -3.47 -13.29 -19.26
N GLY A 59 -3.82 -12.43 -18.30
CA GLY A 59 -2.87 -11.81 -17.36
C GLY A 59 -2.86 -12.54 -16.02
N ILE A 60 -1.75 -12.44 -15.30
CA ILE A 60 -1.52 -13.11 -14.01
C ILE A 60 -1.37 -12.04 -12.91
N LEU A 61 -2.20 -12.12 -11.87
CA LEU A 61 -2.10 -11.31 -10.65
C LEU A 61 -1.51 -12.18 -9.52
N PRO A 62 -0.20 -12.09 -9.25
CA PRO A 62 0.44 -12.87 -8.19
C PRO A 62 0.02 -12.37 -6.81
N LYS A 63 0.07 -13.25 -5.81
CA LYS A 63 -0.32 -12.96 -4.42
C LYS A 63 0.36 -11.74 -3.81
N SER A 64 1.63 -11.49 -4.14
CA SER A 64 2.37 -10.30 -3.68
C SER A 64 1.81 -8.98 -4.20
N GLU A 65 1.09 -9.01 -5.33
CA GLU A 65 0.54 -7.84 -6.02
C GLU A 65 -0.98 -7.71 -5.84
N GLN A 66 -1.59 -8.60 -5.05
CA GLN A 66 -2.99 -8.53 -4.65
C GLN A 66 -3.17 -7.56 -3.48
N ILE A 67 -4.35 -6.95 -3.39
CA ILE A 67 -4.69 -6.12 -2.24
C ILE A 67 -5.08 -7.05 -1.05
N PRO A 68 -4.45 -6.90 0.13
CA PRO A 68 -4.80 -7.70 1.30
C PRO A 68 -6.28 -7.52 1.67
N GLY A 69 -7.03 -8.61 1.71
CA GLY A 69 -8.46 -8.60 2.07
C GLY A 69 -9.42 -8.21 0.93
N GLU A 70 -8.94 -7.95 -0.28
CA GLU A 70 -9.80 -7.78 -1.46
C GLU A 70 -10.35 -9.15 -1.90
N PHE A 71 -11.67 -9.23 -2.10
CA PHE A 71 -12.33 -10.46 -2.53
C PHE A 71 -12.49 -10.47 -4.05
N TYR A 72 -11.85 -11.44 -4.68
CA TYR A 72 -11.97 -11.67 -6.12
C TYR A 72 -13.01 -12.76 -6.39
N ARG A 73 -13.89 -12.52 -7.36
CA ARG A 73 -14.90 -13.50 -7.81
C ARG A 73 -14.78 -13.78 -9.29
N PRO A 74 -14.91 -15.03 -9.77
CA PRO A 74 -14.99 -15.33 -11.19
C PRO A 74 -16.07 -14.48 -11.87
N GLY A 75 -15.77 -13.92 -13.04
CA GLY A 75 -16.64 -12.99 -13.77
C GLY A 75 -16.59 -11.55 -13.29
N GLN A 76 -15.90 -11.24 -12.19
CA GLN A 76 -15.72 -9.86 -11.73
C GLN A 76 -14.78 -9.10 -12.67
N ARG A 77 -15.20 -7.90 -13.07
CA ARG A 77 -14.39 -6.98 -13.88
C ARG A 77 -13.63 -6.02 -12.97
N LEU A 78 -12.32 -5.88 -13.19
CA LEU A 78 -11.45 -4.99 -12.42
C LEU A 78 -10.48 -4.26 -13.36
N LYS A 79 -10.05 -3.06 -12.94
CA LYS A 79 -8.90 -2.37 -13.55
C LYS A 79 -7.61 -2.78 -12.84
N LEU A 80 -6.62 -3.14 -13.65
CA LEU A 80 -5.36 -3.74 -13.23
C LEU A 80 -4.20 -2.98 -13.86
N TYR A 81 -3.10 -2.83 -13.13
CA TYR A 81 -1.89 -2.21 -13.63
C TYR A 81 -0.96 -3.27 -14.25
N ILE A 82 -0.44 -3.04 -15.45
CA ILE A 82 0.54 -3.92 -16.07
C ILE A 82 1.92 -3.59 -15.50
N ILE A 83 2.48 -4.47 -14.66
CA ILE A 83 3.83 -4.28 -14.09
C ILE A 83 4.89 -4.55 -15.14
N LYS A 84 4.81 -5.73 -15.77
CA LYS A 84 5.82 -6.24 -16.68
C LYS A 84 5.22 -7.27 -17.62
N VAL A 85 5.79 -7.39 -18.80
CA VAL A 85 5.45 -8.39 -19.81
C VAL A 85 6.70 -9.19 -20.13
N GLU A 86 6.66 -10.49 -19.83
CA GLU A 86 7.77 -11.40 -20.05
C GLU A 86 7.46 -12.36 -21.18
N GLU A 87 8.48 -12.72 -21.95
CA GLU A 87 8.38 -13.77 -22.96
C GLU A 87 8.73 -15.12 -22.31
N SER A 88 7.83 -16.09 -22.44
CA SER A 88 8.05 -17.46 -21.97
C SER A 88 7.95 -18.44 -23.13
N ALA A 89 8.48 -19.66 -22.95
CA ALA A 89 8.36 -20.74 -23.93
C ALA A 89 6.90 -21.09 -24.30
N LYS A 90 5.93 -20.72 -23.46
CA LYS A 90 4.49 -20.94 -23.69
C LYS A 90 3.79 -19.75 -24.33
N GLY A 91 4.46 -18.61 -24.48
CA GLY A 91 3.93 -17.35 -24.97
C GLY A 91 4.18 -16.18 -24.00
N PRO A 92 3.69 -14.97 -24.34
CA PRO A 92 3.81 -13.80 -23.48
C PRO A 92 3.05 -13.98 -22.17
N VAL A 93 3.70 -13.64 -21.06
CA VAL A 93 3.14 -13.64 -19.71
C VAL A 93 3.04 -12.20 -19.21
N ILE A 94 1.83 -11.76 -18.92
CA ILE A 94 1.56 -10.37 -18.52
C ILE A 94 1.29 -10.36 -17.03
N PHE A 95 2.20 -9.74 -16.28
CA PHE A 95 2.07 -9.60 -14.83
C PHE A 95 1.27 -8.35 -14.50
N LEU A 96 0.19 -8.58 -13.76
CA LEU A 96 -0.75 -7.57 -13.34
C LEU A 96 -0.56 -7.24 -11.86
N SER A 97 -1.01 -6.05 -11.46
CA SER A 97 -1.04 -5.63 -10.07
C SER A 97 -2.26 -4.80 -9.72
N ARG A 98 -2.70 -5.03 -8.48
CA ARG A 98 -3.67 -4.20 -7.76
C ARG A 98 -3.00 -3.40 -6.65
N ALA A 99 -1.90 -3.89 -6.10
CA ALA A 99 -1.18 -3.28 -4.98
C ALA A 99 -0.22 -2.14 -5.39
N TYR A 100 0.25 -2.12 -6.63
CA TYR A 100 1.29 -1.19 -7.06
C TYR A 100 0.82 0.29 -6.99
N PRO A 101 1.61 1.24 -6.46
CA PRO A 101 1.16 2.62 -6.25
C PRO A 101 0.74 3.36 -7.53
N LYS A 102 1.40 3.10 -8.67
CA LYS A 102 1.09 3.80 -9.94
C LYS A 102 -0.28 3.45 -10.52
N LEU A 103 -0.92 2.39 -10.03
CA LEU A 103 -2.34 2.13 -10.33
C LEU A 103 -3.19 3.35 -10.00
N ILE A 104 -2.91 4.03 -8.87
CA ILE A 104 -3.68 5.20 -8.43
C ILE A 104 -3.52 6.35 -9.40
N SER A 105 -2.28 6.65 -9.83
CA SER A 105 -2.04 7.68 -10.85
C SER A 105 -2.81 7.42 -12.12
N LYS A 106 -2.78 6.19 -12.62
CA LYS A 106 -3.47 5.81 -13.85
C LYS A 106 -4.99 5.82 -13.70
N LEU A 107 -5.52 5.49 -12.51
CA LEU A 107 -6.95 5.62 -12.25
C LEU A 107 -7.40 7.09 -12.26
N PHE A 108 -6.62 7.98 -11.66
CA PHE A 108 -6.90 9.42 -11.73
C PHE A 108 -6.71 9.99 -13.14
N GLU A 109 -5.76 9.48 -13.93
CA GLU A 109 -5.60 9.89 -15.33
C GLU A 109 -6.85 9.57 -16.18
N LEU A 110 -7.57 8.48 -15.85
CA LEU A 110 -8.84 8.14 -16.50
C LEU A 110 -10.03 8.98 -16.00
N GLU A 111 -10.04 9.37 -14.73
CA GLU A 111 -11.17 10.03 -14.08
C GLU A 111 -11.10 11.57 -14.12
N ALA A 112 -9.89 12.14 -14.10
CA ALA A 112 -9.64 13.57 -14.05
C ALA A 112 -8.92 14.04 -15.34
N PRO A 113 -9.61 14.77 -16.25
CA PRO A 113 -9.01 15.23 -17.51
C PRO A 113 -7.85 16.21 -17.30
N GLU A 114 -7.79 16.89 -16.17
CA GLU A 114 -6.71 17.81 -15.80
C GLU A 114 -5.38 17.06 -15.57
N VAL A 115 -5.44 15.79 -15.13
CA VAL A 115 -4.26 14.93 -14.97
C VAL A 115 -3.79 14.40 -16.33
N SER A 116 -4.71 13.98 -17.19
CA SER A 116 -4.35 13.45 -18.53
C SER A 116 -3.82 14.54 -19.46
N SER A 117 -4.33 15.76 -19.34
CA SER A 117 -3.80 16.95 -20.02
C SER A 117 -2.54 17.55 -19.36
N LYS A 118 -2.07 16.95 -18.26
CA LYS A 118 -0.88 17.39 -17.49
C LYS A 118 -0.97 18.79 -16.89
N GLN A 119 -2.17 19.35 -16.75
CA GLN A 119 -2.40 20.59 -16.00
C GLN A 119 -2.18 20.36 -14.50
N VAL A 120 -2.58 19.19 -13.99
CA VAL A 120 -2.32 18.74 -12.62
C VAL A 120 -1.32 17.60 -12.65
N LEU A 121 -0.24 17.74 -11.88
CA LEU A 121 0.85 16.77 -11.80
C LEU A 121 0.82 16.04 -10.46
N ILE A 122 0.85 14.71 -10.53
CA ILE A 122 1.03 13.84 -9.35
C ILE A 122 2.54 13.74 -9.06
N LYS A 123 3.00 14.35 -7.97
CA LYS A 123 4.43 14.38 -7.59
C LYS A 123 4.86 13.14 -6.83
N SER A 124 4.03 12.65 -5.90
CA SER A 124 4.36 11.46 -5.11
C SER A 124 3.13 10.73 -4.60
N ILE A 125 3.33 9.43 -4.31
CA ILE A 125 2.28 8.53 -3.84
C ILE A 125 2.86 7.69 -2.71
N ALA A 126 2.20 7.70 -1.55
CA ALA A 126 2.48 6.78 -0.47
C ALA A 126 1.24 5.92 -0.23
N ARG A 127 1.37 4.62 -0.48
CA ARG A 127 0.24 3.69 -0.47
C ARG A 127 0.46 2.55 0.53
N GLU A 128 -0.58 2.27 1.31
CA GLU A 128 -0.79 1.00 2.01
C GLU A 128 -2.04 0.33 1.38
N PRO A 129 -1.86 -0.63 0.46
CA PRO A 129 -2.94 -1.14 -0.39
C PRO A 129 -4.14 -1.68 0.40
N GLY A 130 -5.35 -1.31 -0.03
CA GLY A 130 -6.60 -1.71 0.62
C GLY A 130 -6.91 -1.00 1.93
N SER A 131 -6.02 -0.13 2.41
CA SER A 131 -6.22 0.62 3.64
C SER A 131 -6.27 2.11 3.40
N ARG A 132 -5.13 2.72 3.06
CA ARG A 132 -5.02 4.18 2.91
C ARG A 132 -3.87 4.56 1.97
N THR A 133 -4.12 5.55 1.13
CA THR A 133 -3.14 6.21 0.28
C THR A 133 -3.09 7.70 0.58
N LYS A 134 -1.89 8.27 0.59
CA LYS A 134 -1.67 9.71 0.42
C LYS A 134 -1.13 10.00 -0.97
N LEU A 135 -1.71 11.01 -1.60
CA LEU A 135 -1.40 11.45 -2.96
C LEU A 135 -1.04 12.94 -2.94
N ALA A 136 0.18 13.27 -3.36
CA ALA A 136 0.63 14.66 -3.43
C ALA A 136 0.53 15.18 -4.87
N VAL A 137 -0.21 16.28 -5.04
CA VAL A 137 -0.49 16.90 -6.33
C VAL A 137 -0.08 18.36 -6.36
N THR A 138 0.26 18.87 -7.54
CA THR A 138 0.53 20.28 -7.76
C THR A 138 0.08 20.67 -9.17
N THR A 139 0.07 21.96 -9.46
CA THR A 139 -0.23 22.51 -10.77
C THR A 139 0.64 23.74 -11.00
N ASP A 140 1.08 23.90 -12.24
CA ASP A 140 1.80 25.10 -12.68
C ASP A 140 0.86 26.09 -13.39
N GLU A 141 -0.41 25.71 -13.61
CA GLU A 141 -1.41 26.49 -14.33
C GLU A 141 -2.16 27.44 -13.39
N GLU A 142 -2.15 28.74 -13.71
CA GLU A 142 -2.87 29.74 -12.94
C GLU A 142 -4.40 29.52 -13.04
N GLY A 143 -5.08 29.54 -11.90
CA GLY A 143 -6.54 29.38 -11.82
C GLY A 143 -7.02 27.93 -11.79
N VAL A 144 -6.12 26.94 -11.83
CA VAL A 144 -6.45 25.53 -11.58
C VAL A 144 -6.20 25.21 -10.11
N ASP A 145 -7.18 24.60 -9.44
CA ASP A 145 -6.98 24.04 -8.09
C ASP A 145 -6.57 22.56 -8.22
N PRO A 146 -5.35 22.17 -7.79
CA PRO A 146 -4.90 20.80 -7.94
C PRO A 146 -5.69 19.81 -7.07
N ILE A 147 -6.16 20.21 -5.88
CA ILE A 147 -6.96 19.34 -5.02
C ILE A 147 -8.38 19.25 -5.58
N GLY A 148 -8.99 20.40 -5.90
CA GLY A 148 -10.34 20.49 -6.45
C GLY A 148 -10.54 19.67 -7.73
N SER A 149 -9.58 19.73 -8.65
CA SER A 149 -9.59 18.96 -9.90
C SER A 149 -9.59 17.45 -9.65
N MET A 150 -8.90 16.97 -8.62
CA MET A 150 -8.82 15.54 -8.31
C MET A 150 -10.05 15.03 -7.55
N VAL A 151 -10.63 15.87 -6.69
CA VAL A 151 -11.81 15.53 -5.89
C VAL A 151 -13.07 15.55 -6.77
N GLY A 152 -13.17 16.53 -7.67
CA GLY A 152 -14.35 16.77 -8.49
C GLY A 152 -15.55 17.29 -7.69
N GLN A 153 -16.66 17.56 -8.37
CA GLN A 153 -17.86 18.08 -7.71
C GLN A 153 -18.35 17.11 -6.63
N ARG A 154 -18.43 17.59 -5.38
CA ARG A 154 -18.84 16.79 -4.20
C ARG A 154 -18.05 15.49 -4.01
N GLY A 155 -16.81 15.41 -4.49
CA GLY A 155 -16.00 14.21 -4.35
C GLY A 155 -16.33 13.09 -5.33
N THR A 156 -17.10 13.35 -6.38
CA THR A 156 -17.52 12.32 -7.35
C THR A 156 -16.35 11.54 -7.96
N ARG A 157 -15.29 12.24 -8.39
CA ARG A 157 -14.11 11.63 -9.03
C ARG A 157 -13.31 10.78 -8.05
N ILE A 158 -12.99 11.34 -6.88
CA ILE A 158 -12.25 10.58 -5.84
C ILE A 158 -13.05 9.36 -5.36
N LEU A 159 -14.38 9.46 -5.22
CA LEU A 159 -15.23 8.34 -4.84
C LEU A 159 -15.23 7.23 -5.89
N ALA A 160 -15.21 7.56 -7.19
CA ALA A 160 -15.09 6.58 -8.26
C ALA A 160 -13.80 5.76 -8.14
N VAL A 161 -12.67 6.43 -7.88
CA VAL A 161 -11.37 5.77 -7.65
C VAL A 161 -11.38 4.92 -6.37
N ILE A 162 -11.94 5.44 -5.26
CA ILE A 162 -12.07 4.68 -4.00
C ILE A 162 -12.89 3.39 -4.21
N ASN A 163 -13.98 3.47 -4.96
CA ASN A 163 -14.84 2.33 -5.27
C ASN A 163 -14.11 1.28 -6.12
N GLU A 164 -13.32 1.72 -7.12
CA GLU A 164 -12.47 0.82 -7.92
C GLU A 164 -11.38 0.14 -7.09
N LEU A 165 -10.94 0.74 -5.99
CA LEU A 165 -9.95 0.18 -5.05
C LEU A 165 -10.56 -0.63 -3.89
N GLY A 166 -11.87 -0.89 -3.92
CA GLY A 166 -12.55 -1.68 -2.88
C GLY A 166 -12.66 -0.96 -1.53
N GLY A 167 -12.72 0.38 -1.53
CA GLY A 167 -12.90 1.19 -0.32
C GLY A 167 -11.59 1.67 0.33
N GLU A 168 -10.46 1.56 -0.36
CA GLU A 168 -9.18 2.16 0.07
C GLU A 168 -9.35 3.68 0.24
N LYS A 169 -9.01 4.22 1.42
CA LYS A 169 -9.16 5.67 1.68
C LYS A 169 -8.03 6.45 0.99
N ILE A 170 -8.37 7.50 0.24
CA ILE A 170 -7.37 8.34 -0.42
C ILE A 170 -7.40 9.74 0.19
N ASP A 171 -6.24 10.20 0.68
CA ASP A 171 -6.02 11.59 1.05
C ASP A 171 -5.26 12.28 -0.08
N ILE A 172 -5.82 13.36 -0.61
CA ILE A 172 -5.17 14.20 -1.61
C ILE A 172 -4.64 15.44 -0.89
N ILE A 173 -3.36 15.74 -1.10
CA ILE A 173 -2.69 16.87 -0.48
C ILE A 173 -1.97 17.69 -1.54
N GLU A 174 -1.81 18.98 -1.26
CA GLU A 174 -0.99 19.86 -2.08
C GLU A 174 0.49 19.61 -1.80
N TRP A 175 1.25 19.40 -2.87
CA TRP A 175 2.70 19.33 -2.85
C TRP A 175 3.29 20.75 -2.84
N SER A 176 4.33 20.97 -2.05
CA SER A 176 5.08 22.23 -2.01
C SER A 176 6.57 21.94 -2.11
N ASP A 177 7.31 22.85 -2.76
CA ASP A 177 8.78 22.85 -2.77
C ASP A 177 9.37 23.07 -1.38
N LYS A 178 8.65 23.81 -0.52
CA LYS A 178 9.06 24.08 0.85
C LYS A 178 8.81 22.85 1.71
N SER A 179 9.88 22.24 2.22
CA SER A 179 9.79 21.02 3.02
C SER A 179 8.89 21.15 4.25
N GLU A 180 8.90 22.30 4.92
CA GLU A 180 8.04 22.57 6.08
C GLU A 180 6.55 22.48 5.72
N GLU A 181 6.14 23.24 4.71
CA GLU A 181 4.76 23.26 4.21
C GLU A 181 4.33 21.89 3.67
N TYR A 182 5.22 21.22 2.94
CA TYR A 182 4.90 19.90 2.41
C TYR A 182 4.71 18.86 3.51
N ILE A 183 5.51 18.92 4.59
CA ILE A 183 5.35 18.06 5.76
C ILE A 183 4.04 18.38 6.50
N ILE A 184 3.70 19.65 6.68
CA ILE A 184 2.42 20.09 7.26
C ILE A 184 1.25 19.49 6.46
N ASN A 185 1.24 19.68 5.14
CA ASN A 185 0.21 19.16 4.25
C ASN A 185 0.13 17.62 4.31
N SER A 186 1.27 16.95 4.41
CA SER A 186 1.32 15.47 4.47
C SER A 186 0.68 14.84 5.69
N LEU A 187 0.60 15.59 6.80
CA LEU A 187 -0.02 15.13 8.05
C LEU A 187 -1.54 15.34 8.08
N SER A 188 -2.11 16.02 7.08
CA SER A 188 -3.55 16.14 6.86
C SER A 188 -4.25 14.78 6.98
N PRO A 189 -5.35 14.66 7.77
CA PRO A 189 -6.25 15.73 8.24
C PRO A 189 -5.84 16.41 9.56
N ALA A 190 -4.75 16.00 10.20
CA ALA A 190 -4.34 16.60 11.47
C ALA A 190 -3.78 18.02 11.25
N LYS A 191 -4.19 18.96 12.11
CA LYS A 191 -3.65 20.33 12.07
C LYS A 191 -2.30 20.37 12.77
N VAL A 192 -1.29 20.84 12.05
CA VAL A 192 0.08 21.01 12.57
C VAL A 192 0.32 22.47 12.88
N ALA A 193 0.87 22.76 14.05
CA ALA A 193 1.15 24.12 14.50
C ALA A 193 2.50 24.62 13.94
N GLU A 194 3.53 23.78 14.01
CA GLU A 194 4.88 24.12 13.57
C GLU A 194 5.62 22.87 13.11
N VAL A 195 6.53 23.00 12.15
CA VAL A 195 7.47 21.94 11.76
C VAL A 195 8.90 22.46 11.90
N LYS A 196 9.69 21.80 12.74
CA LYS A 196 11.11 22.08 12.91
C LYS A 196 11.92 21.11 12.06
N ILE A 197 12.60 21.64 11.04
CA ILE A 197 13.50 20.86 10.18
C ILE A 197 14.82 20.60 10.91
N MET A 198 15.27 19.35 10.89
CA MET A 198 16.52 18.90 11.49
C MET A 198 17.47 18.31 10.44
N PRO A 199 18.78 18.24 10.74
CA PRO A 199 19.75 17.59 9.86
C PRO A 199 19.40 16.12 9.58
N LYS A 200 19.85 15.59 8.43
CA LYS A 200 19.67 14.20 7.98
C LYS A 200 18.22 13.81 7.69
N ASN A 201 17.47 14.70 7.03
CA ASN A 201 16.07 14.51 6.63
C ASN A 201 15.17 14.10 7.80
N LYS A 202 15.38 14.73 8.96
CA LYS A 202 14.52 14.57 10.13
C LYS A 202 13.68 15.82 10.30
N ALA A 203 12.43 15.65 10.71
CA ALA A 203 11.55 16.76 11.02
C ALA A 203 10.78 16.45 12.30
N VAL A 204 10.55 17.48 13.12
CA VAL A 204 9.69 17.40 14.29
C VAL A 204 8.45 18.24 14.01
N ALA A 205 7.30 17.59 13.90
CA ALA A 205 6.01 18.24 13.73
C ALA A 205 5.37 18.44 15.11
N LEU A 206 5.16 19.70 15.49
CA LEU A 206 4.50 20.08 16.72
C LEU A 206 3.01 20.25 16.44
N VAL A 207 2.20 19.49 17.17
CA VAL A 207 0.74 19.48 17.05
C VAL A 207 0.10 19.81 18.39
N PRO A 208 -1.10 20.40 18.40
CA PRO A 208 -1.94 20.46 19.59
C PRO A 208 -2.22 19.05 20.17
N GLU A 209 -2.43 18.95 21.48
CA GLU A 209 -2.60 17.64 22.15
C GLU A 209 -3.83 16.86 21.63
N ASP A 210 -4.92 17.57 21.31
CA ASP A 210 -6.12 17.00 20.70
C ASP A 210 -5.86 16.42 19.30
N GLN A 211 -4.87 16.97 18.59
CA GLN A 211 -4.48 16.53 17.25
C GLN A 211 -3.41 15.42 17.27
N LEU A 212 -2.74 15.17 18.40
CA LEU A 212 -1.63 14.22 18.49
C LEU A 212 -2.04 12.80 18.05
N SER A 213 -3.17 12.32 18.55
CA SER A 213 -3.68 10.98 18.20
C SER A 213 -4.03 10.89 16.70
N LEU A 214 -4.62 11.95 16.14
CA LEU A 214 -5.00 12.01 14.73
C LEU A 214 -3.76 12.07 13.83
N ALA A 215 -2.77 12.88 14.22
CA ALA A 215 -1.51 13.05 13.50
C ALA A 215 -0.74 11.73 13.42
N ILE A 216 -0.65 10.98 14.52
CA ILE A 216 -0.05 9.63 14.56
C ILE A 216 -0.87 8.65 13.70
N GLY A 217 -2.19 8.64 13.90
CA GLY A 217 -3.13 7.74 13.25
C GLY A 217 -3.09 6.30 13.81
N LYS A 218 -4.02 5.46 13.36
CA LYS A 218 -4.12 4.06 13.80
C LYS A 218 -2.81 3.31 13.54
N ASN A 219 -2.16 2.79 14.58
CA ASN A 219 -0.86 2.11 14.51
C ASN A 219 0.25 2.94 13.84
N GLY A 220 0.18 4.28 13.91
CA GLY A 220 1.15 5.16 13.26
C GLY A 220 1.02 5.23 11.74
N GLN A 221 -0.11 4.80 11.17
CA GLN A 221 -0.30 4.75 9.72
C GLN A 221 -0.16 6.13 9.06
N ASN A 222 -0.71 7.19 9.67
CA ASN A 222 -0.71 8.51 9.06
C ASN A 222 0.71 9.08 8.95
N VAL A 223 1.49 9.04 10.05
CA VAL A 223 2.91 9.45 10.05
C VAL A 223 3.75 8.59 9.13
N ARG A 224 3.51 7.28 9.07
CA ARG A 224 4.26 6.39 8.17
C ARG A 224 4.02 6.71 6.70
N LEU A 225 2.77 6.97 6.33
CA LEU A 225 2.42 7.40 4.97
C LEU A 225 3.01 8.78 4.66
N ALA A 226 2.91 9.75 5.58
CA ALA A 226 3.51 11.06 5.44
C ALA A 226 5.05 10.99 5.25
N ALA A 227 5.72 10.16 6.04
CA ALA A 227 7.16 9.92 5.93
C ALA A 227 7.56 9.29 4.60
N LYS A 228 6.79 8.30 4.11
CA LYS A 228 7.00 7.69 2.79
C LYS A 228 6.76 8.69 1.65
N LEU A 229 5.76 9.54 1.80
CA LEU A 229 5.34 10.50 0.78
C LEU A 229 6.36 11.63 0.60
N THR A 230 6.85 12.17 1.71
CA THR A 230 7.79 13.30 1.75
C THR A 230 9.25 12.84 1.65
N GLY A 231 9.55 11.60 2.03
CA GLY A 231 10.93 11.10 2.17
C GLY A 231 11.61 11.54 3.48
N TRP A 232 10.87 12.19 4.38
CA TRP A 232 11.38 12.68 5.67
C TRP A 232 11.06 11.72 6.82
N LYS A 233 11.94 11.68 7.82
CA LYS A 233 11.67 11.04 9.11
C LYS A 233 10.95 12.02 10.01
N ILE A 234 9.64 11.89 10.09
CA ILE A 234 8.76 12.79 10.84
C ILE A 234 8.53 12.23 12.24
N ASP A 235 8.89 12.99 13.26
CA ASP A 235 8.54 12.78 14.67
C ASP A 235 7.39 13.74 15.03
N VAL A 236 6.35 13.26 15.70
CA VAL A 236 5.17 14.08 16.04
C VAL A 236 5.11 14.23 17.55
N ARG A 237 5.08 15.48 18.03
CA ARG A 237 5.08 15.82 19.46
C ARG A 237 4.00 16.84 19.78
N SER A 238 3.55 16.86 21.04
CA SER A 238 2.67 17.95 21.50
C SER A 238 3.47 19.21 21.82
N LEU A 239 2.84 20.38 21.70
CA LEU A 239 3.44 21.66 22.07
C LEU A 239 3.86 21.70 23.54
N GLU A 240 3.04 21.13 24.44
CA GLU A 240 3.29 21.10 25.89
C GLU A 240 4.51 20.27 26.26
N GLN A 241 4.71 19.12 25.60
CA GLN A 241 5.89 18.27 25.80
C GLN A 241 7.20 18.96 25.44
N THR A 242 7.15 19.90 24.49
CA THR A 242 8.35 20.62 24.03
C THR A 242 8.72 21.75 24.98
N GLN A 243 7.73 22.42 25.59
CA GLN A 243 7.96 23.45 26.62
C GLN A 243 8.51 22.87 27.92
N GLU A 244 8.08 21.67 28.32
CA GLU A 244 8.66 20.95 29.46
C GLU A 244 10.11 20.52 29.23
N GLU A 245 10.47 20.14 27.98
CA GLU A 245 11.85 19.78 27.62
C GLU A 245 12.78 21.01 27.53
N GLU A 246 12.28 22.18 27.08
CA GLU A 246 13.05 23.44 27.05
C GLU A 246 13.17 24.12 28.43
N GLN A 247 12.20 23.92 29.33
CA GLN A 247 12.22 24.47 30.70
C GLN A 247 12.90 23.54 31.72
N ALA A 248 13.28 22.32 31.34
CA ALA A 248 14.16 21.50 32.17
C ALA A 248 15.58 22.10 32.10
N PRO A 249 16.11 22.70 33.18
CA PRO A 249 17.47 23.23 33.15
C PRO A 249 18.45 22.10 32.84
N ALA A 250 19.56 22.45 32.20
CA ALA A 250 20.72 21.61 31.99
C ALA A 250 21.28 21.12 33.34
N VAL A 251 20.66 20.12 33.94
CA VAL A 251 21.19 19.40 35.09
C VAL A 251 22.04 18.27 34.53
N ALA A 252 23.34 18.41 34.74
CA ALA A 252 24.37 17.41 34.50
C ALA A 252 23.91 15.98 34.88
N PRO A 253 24.38 14.94 34.19
CA PRO A 253 23.86 13.59 34.37
C PRO A 253 24.25 13.03 35.75
N THR A 254 23.36 13.13 36.73
CA THR A 254 23.47 12.37 37.97
C THR A 254 23.01 10.92 37.72
N LYS A 255 23.96 10.02 37.96
CA LYS A 255 23.86 8.57 37.89
C LYS A 255 22.83 8.02 38.89
N GLU A 256 21.52 8.15 38.64
CA GLU A 256 20.51 7.52 39.50
C GLU A 256 19.36 6.80 38.77
N LYS A 257 19.24 6.89 37.44
CA LYS A 257 18.17 6.19 36.71
C LYS A 257 18.39 4.68 36.49
N GLU A 258 19.57 4.13 36.81
CA GLU A 258 19.83 2.68 36.66
C GLU A 258 19.28 1.80 37.79
N LYS A 259 19.04 2.32 39.01
CA LYS A 259 18.58 1.47 40.13
C LYS A 259 17.06 1.22 40.16
N LYS A 260 16.24 2.02 39.47
CA LYS A 260 14.77 1.85 39.46
C LYS A 260 14.25 0.88 38.39
N LYS A 261 15.00 0.62 37.31
CA LYS A 261 14.62 -0.38 36.30
C LYS A 261 14.82 -1.82 36.79
N THR A 262 15.84 -2.10 37.61
CA THR A 262 16.15 -3.45 38.11
C THR A 262 15.18 -3.97 39.16
N LYS A 263 14.56 -3.11 40.00
CA LYS A 263 13.57 -3.56 41.00
C LYS A 263 12.21 -3.94 40.40
N LYS A 264 11.78 -3.33 39.29
CA LYS A 264 10.50 -3.68 38.63
C LYS A 264 10.58 -4.94 37.75
N THR A 265 11.77 -5.35 37.29
CA THR A 265 11.93 -6.58 36.49
C THR A 265 11.95 -7.86 37.34
N VAL A 266 12.29 -7.78 38.62
CA VAL A 266 12.31 -8.94 39.53
C VAL A 266 10.91 -9.31 40.02
N SER A 267 10.04 -8.34 40.32
CA SER A 267 8.70 -8.61 40.85
C SER A 267 7.71 -9.23 39.84
N ILE A 268 7.98 -9.10 38.54
CA ILE A 268 7.13 -9.70 37.48
C ILE A 268 7.54 -11.15 37.17
N LYS A 269 8.80 -11.54 37.39
CA LYS A 269 9.24 -12.94 37.16
C LYS A 269 8.75 -13.92 38.24
N ASP A 270 8.53 -13.46 39.48
CA ASP A 270 8.01 -14.33 40.55
C ASP A 270 6.50 -14.56 40.50
N SER A 271 5.75 -13.61 39.91
CA SER A 271 4.29 -13.72 39.76
C SER A 271 3.88 -14.63 38.58
N VAL A 272 4.73 -14.77 37.55
CA VAL A 272 4.49 -15.70 36.43
C VAL A 272 4.84 -17.15 36.79
N LYS A 273 5.93 -17.40 37.55
CA LYS A 273 6.30 -18.75 38.02
C LYS A 273 5.29 -19.37 39.01
N LYS A 274 4.57 -18.54 39.79
CA LYS A 274 3.52 -19.02 40.72
C LYS A 274 2.21 -19.40 40.02
N LYS A 275 1.90 -18.80 38.86
CA LYS A 275 0.70 -19.15 38.07
C LYS A 275 0.89 -20.44 37.27
N GLU A 276 2.07 -20.70 36.70
CA GLU A 276 2.34 -21.94 35.96
C GLU A 276 2.38 -23.20 36.85
N LYS A 277 2.84 -23.09 38.10
CA LYS A 277 2.80 -24.22 39.06
C LYS A 277 1.39 -24.55 39.56
N LYS A 278 0.47 -23.59 39.62
CA LYS A 278 -0.93 -23.83 40.03
C LYS A 278 -1.76 -24.51 38.94
N VAL A 279 -1.48 -24.24 37.66
CA VAL A 279 -2.19 -24.89 36.54
C VAL A 279 -1.72 -26.33 36.34
N LYS A 280 -0.41 -26.61 36.48
CA LYS A 280 0.10 -28.00 36.38
C LYS A 280 -0.32 -28.93 37.53
N LYS A 281 -0.59 -28.41 38.74
CA LYS A 281 -1.12 -29.23 39.85
C LYS A 281 -2.60 -29.59 39.66
N LYS A 282 -3.41 -28.69 39.09
CA LYS A 282 -4.85 -28.92 38.85
C LYS A 282 -5.15 -29.92 37.71
N VAL A 283 -4.21 -30.14 36.81
CA VAL A 283 -4.36 -31.14 35.71
C VAL A 283 -3.95 -32.54 36.18
N LYS A 284 -3.01 -32.65 37.14
CA LYS A 284 -2.55 -33.94 37.68
C LYS A 284 -3.54 -34.56 38.70
N ASP A 285 -4.20 -33.74 39.53
CA ASP A 285 -5.23 -34.24 40.46
C ASP A 285 -6.54 -34.67 39.77
N LYS A 286 -6.73 -34.38 38.48
CA LYS A 286 -7.91 -34.82 37.71
C LYS A 286 -7.66 -36.07 36.87
N SER A 287 -6.41 -36.48 36.65
CA SER A 287 -6.09 -37.74 35.95
C SER A 287 -6.04 -38.94 36.90
N ASP A 288 -5.70 -38.73 38.17
CA ASP A 288 -5.46 -39.83 39.12
C ASP A 288 -6.73 -40.27 39.88
N ASN A 289 -7.86 -39.56 39.69
CA ASN A 289 -9.14 -39.86 40.36
C ASN A 289 -10.18 -40.52 39.44
N LYS A 290 -9.73 -41.14 38.34
CA LYS A 290 -10.62 -41.79 37.34
C LYS A 290 -10.22 -43.23 36.97
N ILE A 291 -9.39 -43.89 37.79
CA ILE A 291 -8.96 -45.29 37.57
C ILE A 291 -9.52 -46.27 38.62
N ASP A 292 -10.04 -45.82 39.77
CA ASP A 292 -10.75 -46.70 40.72
C ASP A 292 -12.25 -46.39 40.75
N LYS A 293 -13.00 -46.93 39.77
CA LYS A 293 -14.43 -47.29 39.84
C LYS A 293 -14.91 -47.78 38.48
N THR A 294 -14.57 -49.02 38.12
CA THR A 294 -15.46 -50.00 37.45
C THR A 294 -14.82 -51.37 37.53
#